data_AF-A0A061HWH4-F1
#
_entry.id   AF-A0A061HWH4-F1
#
_cell.length_a   1.000
_cell.length_b   1.000
_cell.length_c   1.000
_cell.angle_alpha   90.00
_cell.angle_beta   90.00
_cell.angle_gamma   90.00
#
_symmetry.space_group_name_H-M   'P 1'
#
loop_
_entity.id
_entity.type
_entity.pdbx_description
1 polymer ?
#
loop_
_entity_poly.entity_id
_entity_poly.type
_entity_poly.pdbx_seq_one_letter_code
_entity_poly.pdbx_strand_id
1 'polypeptide(L)'
;MAEALIKYKPSVKGRAQLGVQAFADALLIILKVLAQNSGFDLQETLVKVQAEHSESGQLICVDLNTARSSRTILKRYGDSLVLSPILDELD
;
A
#
# COMPACT_ATOMS: atom_id res chain seq x y z
N MET A 1 -2.22 2.31 3.47
CA MET A 1 -1.77 2.97 4.71
C MET A 1 -1.71 4.49 4.61
N ALA A 2 -0.99 5.08 3.65
CA ALA A 2 -1.00 6.55 3.45
C ALA A 2 -2.43 7.10 3.23
N GLU A 3 -3.25 6.40 2.44
CA GLU A 3 -4.67 6.75 2.24
C GLU A 3 -5.48 6.70 3.54
N ALA A 4 -5.21 5.73 4.42
CA ALA A 4 -5.90 5.63 5.71
C ALA A 4 -5.54 6.81 6.62
N LEU A 5 -4.29 7.28 6.59
CA LEU A 5 -3.86 8.49 7.31
C LEU A 5 -4.50 9.75 6.73
N ILE A 6 -4.64 9.83 5.40
CA ILE A 6 -5.34 10.94 4.73
C ILE A 6 -6.84 10.95 5.10
N LYS A 7 -7.50 9.78 5.15
CA LYS A 7 -8.88 9.65 5.63
C LYS A 7 -9.02 9.95 7.12
N TYR A 8 -7.97 9.70 7.91
CA TYR A 8 -7.93 10.01 9.35
C TYR A 8 -7.66 11.49 9.64
N LYS A 9 -6.97 12.21 8.74
CA LYS A 9 -6.66 13.64 8.84
C LYS A 9 -7.83 14.54 9.30
N PRO A 10 -9.06 14.46 8.75
CA PRO A 10 -10.19 15.29 9.19
C PRO A 10 -10.63 15.03 10.63
N SER A 11 -10.30 13.86 11.21
CA SER A 11 -10.61 13.55 12.61
C SER A 11 -9.66 14.25 13.60
N VAL A 12 -8.49 14.70 13.12
CA VAL A 12 -7.48 15.40 13.91
C VAL A 12 -7.70 16.89 13.78
N LYS A 13 -7.58 17.67 14.85
CA LYS A 13 -7.83 19.13 14.83
C LYS A 13 -6.53 19.93 14.94
N GLY A 14 -6.52 21.10 14.31
CA GLY A 14 -5.43 22.08 14.43
C GLY A 14 -4.11 21.61 13.83
N ARG A 15 -2.99 22.07 14.42
CA ARG A 15 -1.63 21.84 13.91
C ARG A 15 -1.25 20.37 13.76
N ALA A 16 -1.90 19.47 14.51
CA ALA A 16 -1.66 18.04 14.40
C ALA A 16 -2.05 17.45 13.02
N GLN A 17 -2.97 18.09 12.28
CA GLN A 17 -3.28 17.68 10.90
C GLN A 17 -2.07 17.78 9.97
N LEU A 18 -1.19 18.77 10.19
CA LEU A 18 0.04 18.93 9.41
C LEU A 18 1.02 17.80 9.71
N GLY A 19 1.06 17.33 10.96
CA GLY A 19 1.85 16.17 11.36
C GLY A 19 1.35 14.87 10.71
N VAL A 20 0.03 14.65 10.67
CA VAL A 20 -0.56 13.49 9.97
C VAL A 20 -0.26 13.53 8.48
N GLN A 21 -0.35 14.71 7.86
CA GLN A 21 0.02 14.89 6.45
C GLN A 21 1.50 14.61 6.22
N ALA A 22 2.39 15.22 7.00
CA ALA A 22 3.84 15.01 6.88
C ALA A 22 4.23 13.54 7.11
N PHE A 23 3.54 12.84 8.01
CA PHE A 23 3.76 11.42 8.25
C PHE A 23 3.29 10.55 7.07
N ALA A 24 2.12 10.86 6.48
CA ALA A 24 1.65 10.20 5.27
C ALA A 24 2.62 10.41 4.09
N ASP A 25 3.14 11.63 3.93
CA ASP A 25 4.10 11.98 2.89
C ASP A 25 5.46 11.30 3.12
N ALA A 26 5.91 11.20 4.38
CA ALA A 26 7.14 10.49 4.73
C ALA A 26 7.06 8.99 4.41
N LEU A 27 5.91 8.35 4.65
CA LEU A 27 5.71 6.95 4.27
C LEU A 27 5.79 6.73 2.76
N LEU A 28 5.33 7.70 1.96
CA LEU A 28 5.47 7.66 0.50
C LEU A 28 6.93 7.74 0.04
N ILE A 29 7.82 8.40 0.80
CA ILE A 29 9.25 8.49 0.44
C ILE A 29 9.90 7.11 0.43
N ILE A 30 9.63 6.27 1.45
CA ILE A 30 10.19 4.91 1.51
C ILE A 30 9.77 4.11 0.28
N LEU A 31 8.50 4.20 -0.11
CA LEU A 31 7.96 3.54 -1.29
C LEU A 31 8.55 4.08 -2.60
N LYS A 32 8.77 5.41 -2.70
CA LYS A 32 9.47 6.04 -3.84
C LYS A 32 10.85 5.47 -4.01
N VAL A 33 11.63 5.40 -2.94
CA VAL A 33 13.00 4.89 -2.99
C VAL A 33 13.02 3.42 -3.39
N LEU A 34 12.12 2.59 -2.85
CA LEU A 34 12.04 1.17 -3.23
C LEU A 34 11.64 0.99 -4.70
N ALA A 35 10.65 1.74 -5.19
CA ALA A 35 10.23 1.70 -6.59
C ALA A 35 11.35 2.18 -7.53
N GLN A 36 12.00 3.30 -7.21
CA GLN A 36 13.13 3.84 -7.98
C GLN A 36 14.31 2.87 -8.02
N ASN A 37 14.68 2.28 -6.88
CA ASN A 37 15.74 1.28 -6.80
C ASN A 37 15.43 0.02 -7.62
N SER A 38 14.14 -0.26 -7.83
CA SER A 38 13.66 -1.39 -8.61
C SER A 38 13.42 -1.04 -10.09
N GLY A 39 13.64 0.22 -10.50
CA GLY A 39 13.45 0.68 -11.87
C GLY A 39 12.00 0.95 -12.28
N PHE A 40 11.08 1.07 -11.30
CA PHE A 40 9.65 1.23 -11.56
C PHE A 40 9.15 2.65 -11.24
N ASP A 41 8.16 3.11 -12.02
CA ASP A 41 7.48 4.37 -11.75
C ASP A 41 6.43 4.20 -10.64
N LEU A 42 6.69 4.84 -9.50
CA LEU A 42 5.80 4.75 -8.35
C LEU A 42 4.38 5.23 -8.67
N GLN A 43 4.20 6.28 -9.49
CA GLN A 43 2.86 6.82 -9.74
C GLN A 43 2.01 5.81 -10.49
N GLU A 44 2.58 5.16 -11.51
CA GLU A 44 1.86 4.14 -12.28
C GLU A 44 1.48 2.95 -11.39
N THR A 45 2.41 2.47 -10.58
CA THR A 45 2.16 1.35 -9.66
C THR A 45 1.12 1.71 -8.60
N LEU A 46 1.17 2.92 -8.04
CA LEU A 46 0.19 3.38 -7.04
C LEU A 46 -1.22 3.49 -7.62
N VAL A 47 -1.36 4.00 -8.86
CA VAL A 47 -2.67 4.11 -9.52
C VAL A 47 -3.27 2.73 -9.77
N LYS A 48 -2.47 1.76 -10.24
CA LYS A 48 -2.93 0.37 -10.44
C LYS A 48 -3.37 -0.27 -9.13
N VAL A 49 -2.56 -0.13 -8.08
CA VAL A 49 -2.87 -0.67 -6.74
C VAL A 49 -4.12 -0.03 -6.16
N GLN A 50 -4.31 1.28 -6.32
CA GLN A 50 -5.50 1.98 -5.85
C GLN A 50 -6.76 1.55 -6.60
N ALA A 51 -6.66 1.35 -7.92
CA ALA A 51 -7.76 0.83 -8.73
C ALA A 51 -8.16 -0.58 -8.26
N GLU A 52 -7.18 -1.50 -8.17
CA GLU A 52 -7.43 -2.88 -7.73
C GLU A 52 -7.90 -2.97 -6.27
N HIS A 53 -7.41 -2.10 -5.39
CA HIS A 53 -7.85 -2.04 -4.00
C HIS A 53 -9.30 -1.53 -3.90
N SER A 54 -9.66 -0.55 -4.73
CA SER A 54 -11.03 0.00 -4.78
C SER A 54 -12.03 -1.00 -5.34
N GLU A 55 -11.63 -1.83 -6.31
CA GLU A 55 -12.47 -2.86 -6.90
C GLU A 55 -12.64 -4.10 -6.00
N SER A 56 -11.55 -4.58 -5.40
CA SER A 56 -11.56 -5.83 -4.62
C SER A 56 -11.90 -5.65 -3.15
N GLY A 57 -11.66 -4.46 -2.57
CA GLY A 57 -11.73 -4.23 -1.12
C GLY A 57 -10.73 -5.06 -0.30
N GLN A 58 -9.83 -5.80 -0.96
CA GLN A 58 -8.83 -6.67 -0.33
C GLN A 58 -7.45 -6.01 -0.29
N LEU A 59 -6.55 -6.56 0.52
CA LEU A 59 -5.17 -6.09 0.59
C LEU A 59 -4.45 -6.44 -0.73
N ILE A 60 -4.05 -5.39 -1.45
CA ILE A 60 -3.17 -5.49 -2.60
C ILE A 60 -1.74 -5.31 -2.12
N CYS A 61 -0.85 -6.22 -2.51
CA CYS A 61 0.59 -6.07 -2.33
C CYS A 61 1.24 -5.70 -3.66
N VAL A 62 2.36 -4.99 -3.60
CA VAL A 62 3.19 -4.71 -4.78
C VAL A 62 4.45 -5.53 -4.66
N ASP A 63 4.69 -6.39 -5.65
CA ASP A 63 5.97 -7.07 -5.77
C ASP A 63 7.01 -6.09 -6.33
N LEU A 64 8.09 -5.87 -5.57
CA LEU A 64 9.15 -4.93 -5.94
C LEU A 64 10.04 -5.45 -7.07
N ASN A 65 10.06 -6.76 -7.36
CA ASN A 65 10.85 -7.29 -8.47
C ASN A 65 10.12 -7.20 -9.81
N THR A 66 8.79 -7.24 -9.80
CA THR A 66 7.96 -7.30 -11.01
C THR A 66 7.08 -6.06 -11.20
N ALA A 67 6.95 -5.22 -10.17
CA ALA A 67 5.96 -4.15 -10.03
C ALA A 67 4.53 -4.57 -10.36
N ARG A 68 4.23 -5.87 -10.22
CA ARG A 68 2.87 -6.36 -10.33
C ARG A 68 2.18 -6.17 -9.00
N SER A 69 1.01 -5.58 -9.07
CA SER A 69 0.01 -5.67 -8.02
C SER A 69 -0.42 -7.14 -7.92
N SER A 70 -0.43 -7.69 -6.70
CA SER A 70 -0.87 -9.06 -6.46
C SER A 70 -1.77 -9.09 -5.22
N ARG A 71 -2.95 -9.69 -5.37
CA ARG A 71 -3.89 -9.83 -4.25
C ARG A 71 -3.27 -10.75 -3.21
N THR A 72 -3.35 -10.34 -1.96
CA THR A 72 -2.71 -11.06 -0.86
C THR A 72 -3.68 -11.16 0.30
N ILE A 73 -3.71 -12.32 0.93
CA ILE A 73 -4.43 -12.51 2.20
C ILE A 73 -3.45 -12.51 3.37
N LEU A 74 -3.84 -11.84 4.44
CA LEU A 74 -3.18 -11.96 5.74
C LEU A 74 -3.62 -13.29 6.36
N LYS A 75 -2.68 -14.24 6.45
CA LYS A 75 -2.87 -15.46 7.22
C LYS A 75 -2.21 -15.32 8.59
N ARG A 76 -2.95 -15.69 9.63
CA ARG A 76 -2.39 -15.78 10.98
C ARG A 76 -1.76 -17.16 11.16
N TYR A 77 -0.47 -17.17 11.48
CA TYR A 77 0.31 -18.37 11.79
C TYR A 77 0.81 -18.27 13.24
N GLY A 78 0.06 -18.87 14.16
CA GLY A 78 0.27 -18.70 15.60
C GLY A 78 0.13 -17.22 16.01
N ASP A 79 1.18 -16.68 16.64
CA ASP A 79 1.25 -15.25 17.01
C ASP A 79 1.74 -14.34 15.88
N SER A 80 2.17 -14.90 14.75
CA SER A 80 2.68 -14.13 13.61
C SER A 80 1.61 -13.93 12.53
N LEU A 81 1.69 -12.79 11.84
CA LEU A 81 0.89 -12.50 10.65
C LEU A 81 1.79 -12.65 9.42
N VAL A 82 1.41 -13.53 8.50
CA VAL A 82 2.13 -13.81 7.26
C VAL A 82 1.27 -13.44 6.08
N LEU A 83 1.86 -12.69 5.14
CA LEU A 83 1.26 -12.37 3.85
C LEU A 83 1.42 -13.58 2.92
N SER A 84 0.31 -14.11 2.42
CA SER A 84 0.34 -15.17 1.39
C SER A 84 -0.37 -14.70 0.13
N PRO A 85 0.27 -14.78 -1.06
CA PRO A 85 -0.37 -14.41 -2.31
C PRO A 85 -1.60 -15.29 -2.55
N ILE A 86 -2.64 -14.68 -3.12
CA ILE A 86 -3.75 -15.44 -3.70
C ILE A 86 -3.21 -15.96 -5.03
N LEU A 87 -2.93 -17.26 -5.10
CA LEU A 87 -2.84 -17.91 -6.40
C LEU A 87 -4.23 -17.80 -7.00
N ASP A 88 -4.43 -16.87 -7.95
CA ASP A 88 -5.54 -17.02 -8.88
C ASP A 88 -5.31 -18.41 -9.50
N GLU A 89 -6.21 -19.37 -9.23
CA GLU A 89 -6.19 -20.67 -9.89
C GLU A 89 -6.15 -20.38 -11.40
N LEU A 90 -5.16 -20.98 -12.06
CA LEU A 90 -5.00 -20.95 -13.51
C LEU A 90 -6.33 -21.33 -14.17
N ASP A 91 -6.98 -20.37 -14.82
CA ASP A 91 -7.71 -20.63 -16.07
C ASP A 91 -6.69 -20.59 -17.23
#